data_AF-A0AAX3FM24-F1
#
_entry.id   AF-A0AAX3FM24-F1
#
_cell.length_a   1.000
_cell.length_b   1.000
_cell.length_c   1.000
_cell.angle_alpha   90.00
_cell.angle_beta   90.00
_cell.angle_gamma   90.00
#
_symmetry.space_group_name_H-M   'P 1'
#
loop_
_entity.id
_entity.type
_entity.pdbx_description
1 polymer ?
#
loop_
_entity_poly.entity_id
_entity_poly.type
_entity_poly.pdbx_seq_one_letter_code
_entity_poly.pdbx_strand_id
1 'polypeptide(L)' 'MNETINKAINILGSQTALAEACGVTQGAVRKWLRGGGIDSKYLLKIEKATGGQVTVREICEEFEAEQATK' A
#
# COMPACT_ATOMS: atom_id res chain seq x y z
N MET A 1 -3.91 10.31 -4.42
CA MET A 1 -3.18 9.12 -4.91
C MET A 1 -2.25 8.79 -3.78
N ASN A 2 -2.49 7.66 -3.12
CA ASN A 2 -1.87 7.34 -1.84
C ASN A 2 -0.35 7.29 -1.98
N GLU A 3 0.35 8.26 -1.37
CA GLU A 3 1.79 8.43 -1.57
C GLU A 3 2.57 7.30 -0.91
N THR A 4 2.07 6.80 0.23
CA THR A 4 2.65 5.69 0.97
C THR A 4 2.66 4.39 0.16
N ILE A 5 1.56 4.05 -0.52
CA ILE A 5 1.50 2.89 -1.42
C ILE A 5 2.39 3.10 -2.65
N ASN A 6 2.46 4.33 -3.18
CA ASN A 6 3.34 4.65 -4.30
C ASN A 6 4.83 4.48 -3.92
N LYS A 7 5.21 4.88 -2.70
CA LYS A 7 6.54 4.64 -2.13
C LYS A 7 6.84 3.14 -2.03
N ALA A 8 5.91 2.34 -1.53
CA ALA A 8 6.07 0.88 -1.49
C ALA A 8 6.30 0.28 -2.89
N ILE A 9 5.54 0.73 -3.89
CA ILE A 9 5.72 0.33 -5.29
C ILE A 9 7.11 0.67 -5.81
N ASN A 10 7.62 1.88 -5.53
CA ASN A 10 8.94 2.30 -5.97
C ASN A 10 10.05 1.46 -5.33
N ILE A 11 9.92 1.11 -4.05
CA ILE A 11 10.88 0.24 -3.35
C ILE A 11 10.91 -1.16 -3.97
N LEU A 12 9.74 -1.72 -4.30
CA LEU A 12 9.64 -3.03 -4.94
C LEU A 12 9.84 -3.00 -6.47
N GLY A 13 9.94 -1.80 -7.05
CA GLY A 13 10.14 -1.55 -8.48
C GLY A 13 8.87 -1.55 -9.34
N SER A 14 7.77 -2.22 -8.94
CA SER A 14 6.52 -2.20 -9.71
C SER A 14 5.28 -2.55 -8.90
N GLN A 15 4.10 -2.19 -9.44
CA GLN A 15 2.80 -2.59 -8.89
C GLN A 15 2.62 -4.11 -8.87
N THR A 16 3.14 -4.80 -9.88
CA THR A 16 3.08 -6.26 -9.98
C THR A 16 3.94 -6.91 -8.90
N ALA A 17 5.17 -6.40 -8.67
CA ALA A 17 6.04 -6.90 -7.61
C ALA A 17 5.41 -6.73 -6.21
N LEU A 18 4.75 -5.59 -5.96
CA LEU A 18 3.98 -5.38 -4.72
C LEU A 18 2.78 -6.32 -4.60
N ALA A 19 2.08 -6.56 -5.70
CA ALA A 19 0.95 -7.48 -5.73
C ALA A 19 1.40 -8.92 -5.42
N GLU A 20 2.50 -9.37 -6.03
CA GLU A 20 3.11 -10.68 -5.80
C GLU A 20 3.55 -10.84 -4.34
N ALA A 21 4.27 -9.85 -3.78
CA ALA A 21 4.68 -9.86 -2.38
C ALA A 21 3.50 -9.95 -1.40
N CYS A 22 2.36 -9.35 -1.76
CA CYS A 22 1.15 -9.39 -0.95
C CYS A 22 0.24 -10.60 -1.24
N GLY A 23 0.48 -11.35 -2.32
CA GLY A 23 -0.38 -12.42 -2.82
C GLY A 23 -1.73 -11.93 -3.34
N VAL A 24 -1.75 -10.77 -4.00
CA VAL A 24 -2.95 -10.14 -4.57
C VAL A 24 -2.78 -9.86 -6.06
N THR A 25 -3.81 -9.34 -6.71
CA THR A 25 -3.72 -8.90 -8.11
C THR A 25 -3.20 -7.46 -8.22
N GLN A 26 -2.59 -7.12 -9.35
CA GLN A 26 -2.16 -5.73 -9.64
C GLN A 26 -3.34 -4.73 -9.59
N GLY A 27 -4.56 -5.18 -9.92
CA GLY A 27 -5.78 -4.39 -9.78
C GLY A 27 -6.11 -4.01 -8.32
N ALA A 28 -5.80 -4.88 -7.35
CA ALA A 28 -5.95 -4.56 -5.93
C ALA A 28 -4.99 -3.44 -5.50
N VAL A 29 -3.73 -3.51 -5.94
CA VAL A 29 -2.74 -2.45 -5.70
C VAL A 29 -3.17 -1.12 -6.32
N ARG A 30 -3.69 -1.15 -7.56
CA ARG A 30 -4.26 0.04 -8.22
C ARG A 30 -5.44 0.63 -7.46
N LYS A 31 -6.25 -0.19 -6.78
CA LYS A 31 -7.34 0.26 -5.92
C LYS A 31 -6.79 0.97 -4.68
N TRP A 32 -5.77 0.43 -4.02
CA TRP A 32 -5.11 1.05 -2.87
C TRP A 32 -4.49 2.41 -3.21
N LEU A 33 -3.82 2.52 -4.37
CA LEU A 33 -3.30 3.79 -4.88
C LEU A 33 -4.36 4.89 -5.05
N ARG A 34 -5.62 4.50 -5.29
CA ARG A 34 -6.74 5.43 -5.47
C ARG A 34 -7.52 5.67 -4.18
N GLY A 35 -6.97 5.29 -3.03
CA GLY A 35 -7.63 5.41 -1.73
C GLY A 35 -8.75 4.38 -1.53
N GLY A 36 -8.83 3.34 -2.37
CA GLY A 36 -9.74 2.23 -2.11
C GLY A 36 -9.17 1.38 -0.98
N GLY A 37 -9.93 1.24 0.10
CA GLY A 37 -9.45 0.67 1.37
C GLY A 37 -8.67 -0.65 1.24
N ILE A 38 -7.78 -0.83 2.21
CA ILE A 38 -6.88 -1.98 2.34
C ILE A 38 -7.24 -2.81 3.57
N ASP A 39 -7.21 -4.13 3.42
CA ASP A 39 -7.42 -5.07 4.53
C ASP A 39 -6.14 -5.19 5.37
N SER A 40 -6.28 -5.23 6.70
CA SER A 40 -5.17 -5.23 7.65
C SER A 40 -4.20 -6.40 7.43
N LYS A 41 -4.67 -7.52 6.87
CA LYS A 41 -3.81 -8.67 6.52
C LYS A 41 -2.73 -8.36 5.48
N TYR A 42 -2.89 -7.28 4.70
CA TYR A 42 -1.91 -6.87 3.70
C TYR A 42 -0.92 -5.84 4.25
N LEU A 43 -1.30 -5.07 5.28
CA LEU A 43 -0.46 -4.02 5.85
C LEU A 43 0.90 -4.58 6.30
N LEU A 44 0.91 -5.67 7.07
CA LEU A 44 2.14 -6.33 7.53
C LEU A 44 2.96 -6.94 6.37
N LYS A 45 2.32 -7.33 5.26
CA LYS A 45 3.03 -7.85 4.10
C LYS A 45 3.78 -6.74 3.38
N ILE A 46 3.15 -5.58 3.24
CA ILE A 46 3.77 -4.39 2.61
C ILE A 46 4.97 -3.94 3.44
N GLU A 47 4.82 -3.85 4.77
CA GLU A 47 5.92 -3.44 5.66
C GLU A 47 7.10 -4.40 5.57
N LYS A 48 6.85 -5.72 5.60
CA LYS A 48 7.91 -6.72 5.41
C LYS A 48 8.55 -6.64 4.02
N ALA A 49 7.76 -6.50 2.97
CA ALA A 49 8.26 -6.48 1.61
C ALA A 49 9.08 -5.22 1.28
N THR A 50 8.81 -4.11 1.97
CA THR A 50 9.59 -2.87 1.87
C THR A 50 10.78 -2.81 2.83
N GLY A 51 10.97 -3.84 3.67
CA GLY A 51 12.01 -3.88 4.68
C GLY A 51 11.82 -2.83 5.78
N GLY A 52 10.59 -2.45 6.10
CA GLY A 52 10.26 -1.44 7.11
C GLY A 52 10.41 0.01 6.67
N GLN A 53 10.69 0.26 5.38
CA GLN A 53 10.72 1.62 4.81
C GLN A 53 9.33 2.24 4.63
N VAL A 54 8.30 1.38 4.58
CA VAL A 54 6.90 1.78 4.64
C VAL A 54 6.28 1.00 5.79
N THR A 55 5.88 1.71 6.84
CA THR A 55 5.31 1.10 8.05
C THR A 55 3.81 0.97 7.94
N VAL A 56 3.23 0.03 8.71
CA VAL A 56 1.77 -0.09 8.82
C VAL A 56 1.13 1.21 9.26
N ARG A 57 1.79 1.93 10.17
CA ARG A 57 1.32 3.21 10.70
C ARG A 57 1.23 4.29 9.62
N GLU A 58 2.27 4.46 8.82
CA GLU A 58 2.25 5.41 7.68
C GLU A 58 1.13 5.08 6.69
N ILE A 59 0.86 3.78 6.45
CA ILE A 59 -0.24 3.38 5.56
C ILE A 59 -1.58 3.79 6.18
N CYS A 60 -1.82 3.47 7.45
CA CYS A 60 -3.07 3.83 8.13
C CYS A 60 -3.29 5.34 8.19
N GLU A 61 -2.29 6.12 8.58
CA GLU A 61 -2.36 7.60 8.67
C GLU A 61 -2.75 8.22 7.32
N GLU A 62 -2.16 7.73 6.22
CA GLU A 62 -2.46 8.21 4.86
C GLU A 62 -3.90 7.84 4.44
N PHE A 63 -4.35 6.62 4.73
CA PHE A 63 -5.72 6.21 4.43
C PHE A 63 -6.76 6.99 5.25
N GLU A 64 -6.47 7.34 6.51
CA GLU A 64 -7.34 8.17 7.34
C GLU A 64 -7.40 9.61 6.81
N ALA A 65 -6.26 10.20 6.45
CA ALA A 65 -6.18 11.54 5.89
C ALA A 65 -6.99 11.68 4.58
N GLU A 66 -6.91 10.69 3.68
CA GLU A 66 -7.60 10.72 2.39
C GLU A 66 -9.12 10.50 2.52
N GLN A 67 -9.59 9.86 3.61
CA GLN A 67 -11.02 9.69 3.90
C GLN A 67 -11.63 10.94 4.57
N ALA A 68 -10.83 11.70 5.32
CA ALA A 68 -11.27 12.95 5.95
C ALA A 68 -11.46 14.11 4.94
N THR A 69 -10.98 13.97 3.71
CA THR A 69 -11.10 15.00 2.66
C THR A 69 -12.32 14.82 1.74
N LYS A 70 -13.13 13.77 1.96
CA LYS A 70 -14.38 13.49 1.21
C LYS A 70 -15.60 13.77 2.05
#